data_AF-A0A2D0HDG8-F1
#
_entry.id   AF-A0A2D0HDG8-F1
#
_cell.length_a   1.000
_cell.length_b   1.000
_cell.length_c   1.000
_cell.angle_alpha   90.00
_cell.angle_beta   90.00
_cell.angle_gamma   90.00
#
_symmetry.space_group_name_H-M   'P 1'
#
loop_
_entity.id
_entity.type
_entity.pdbx_description
1 polymer ?
#
loop_
_entity_poly.entity_id
_entity_poly.type
_entity_poly.pdbx_seq_one_letter_code
_entity_poly.pdbx_strand_id
1 'polypeptide(L)' 'MQNGDLKCYVTIVDENGKVYEGVGAVFEVCEPEKYVNKKVKMSYSLENVSDCQSSEPCGKTIKEWLISKIEIQEQ' A
#
# COMPACT_ATOMS: atom_id res chain seq x y z
N MET A 1 -1.04 -1.37 11.49
CA MET A 1 -1.87 -2.50 11.02
C MET A 1 -2.75 -2.97 12.17
N GLN A 2 -4.03 -3.19 11.92
CA GLN A 2 -4.96 -3.80 12.87
C GLN A 2 -5.26 -5.25 12.46
N ASN A 3 -5.68 -6.06 13.43
CA ASN A 3 -6.13 -7.44 13.17
C ASN A 3 -7.46 -7.35 12.40
N GLY A 4 -7.40 -7.38 11.08
CA GLY A 4 -8.45 -6.68 10.30
C GLY A 4 -8.07 -6.33 8.87
N ASP A 5 -6.81 -6.00 8.65
CA ASP A 5 -6.40 -5.35 7.41
C ASP A 5 -6.17 -6.37 6.28
N LEU A 6 -6.74 -6.09 5.10
CA LEU A 6 -6.54 -6.85 3.86
C LEU A 6 -5.35 -6.35 3.03
N LYS A 7 -4.89 -5.13 3.32
CA LYS A 7 -3.76 -4.44 2.71
C LYS A 7 -3.17 -3.43 3.70
N CYS A 8 -1.96 -2.97 3.44
CA CYS A 8 -1.39 -1.85 4.17
C CYS A 8 -1.97 -0.52 3.66
N TYR A 9 -2.05 0.47 4.54
CA TYR A 9 -2.45 1.83 4.19
C TYR A 9 -1.32 2.78 4.53
N VAL A 10 -0.93 3.61 3.58
CA VAL A 10 0.15 4.60 3.73
C VAL A 10 -0.34 6.00 3.38
N THR A 11 0.34 6.99 3.96
CA THR A 11 0.15 8.40 3.63
C THR A 11 1.32 8.86 2.78
N ILE A 12 1.03 9.49 1.64
CA ILE A 12 2.02 9.95 0.66
C ILE A 12 1.88 11.45 0.48
N VAL A 13 3.00 12.14 0.36
CA VAL A 13 3.06 13.54 -0.04
C VAL A 13 3.72 13.62 -1.40
N ASP A 14 3.06 14.23 -2.38
CA ASP A 14 3.65 14.44 -3.71
C ASP A 14 4.59 15.65 -3.75
N GLU A 15 5.28 15.85 -4.87
CA GLU A 15 6.24 16.96 -5.04
C GLU A 15 5.57 18.35 -5.00
N ASN A 16 4.25 18.43 -5.18
CA ASN A 16 3.48 19.67 -5.05
C ASN A 16 2.99 19.91 -3.61
N GLY A 17 3.33 19.01 -2.67
CA GLY A 17 2.91 19.07 -1.27
C GLY A 17 1.49 18.56 -1.02
N LYS A 18 0.85 17.90 -2.00
CA LYS A 18 -0.48 17.33 -1.82
C LYS A 18 -0.39 16.00 -1.08
N VAL A 19 -1.23 15.87 -0.04
CA VAL A 19 -1.31 14.69 0.81
C VAL A 19 -2.36 13.72 0.28
N TYR A 20 -1.99 12.45 0.18
CA TYR A 20 -2.87 11.33 -0.14
C TYR A 20 -2.86 10.37 1.05
N GLU A 21 -3.98 10.29 1.76
CA GLU A 21 -4.16 9.40 2.91
C GLU A 21 -4.85 8.11 2.49
N GLY A 22 -4.54 7.01 3.20
CA GLY A 22 -5.22 5.73 2.98
C GLY A 22 -4.86 5.05 1.66
N VAL A 23 -3.68 5.32 1.10
CA VAL A 23 -3.24 4.68 -0.15
C VAL A 23 -2.90 3.23 0.13
N GLY A 24 -3.47 2.32 -0.66
CA GLY A 24 -3.27 0.88 -0.53
C GLY A 24 -1.87 0.43 -0.95
N ALA A 25 -1.24 -0.41 -0.13
CA ALA A 25 0.06 -0.99 -0.38
C ALA A 25 0.07 -2.48 -0.01
N VAL A 26 0.93 -3.26 -0.66
CA VAL A 26 1.15 -4.65 -0.27
C VAL A 26 1.83 -4.70 1.11
N PHE A 27 1.61 -5.78 1.86
CA PHE A 27 2.18 -5.90 3.20
C PHE A 27 3.72 -5.87 3.21
N GLU A 28 4.36 -6.33 2.13
CA GLU A 28 5.82 -6.35 1.98
C GLU A 28 6.46 -4.96 2.03
N VAL A 29 5.73 -3.90 1.64
CA VAL A 29 6.23 -2.52 1.68
C VAL A 29 5.71 -1.74 2.88
N CYS A 30 5.00 -2.40 3.80
CA CYS A 30 4.39 -1.80 5.00
C CYS A 30 5.41 -1.55 6.13
N GLU A 31 6.59 -1.04 5.77
CA GLU A 31 7.63 -0.59 6.69
C GLU A 31 7.81 0.94 6.57
N PRO A 32 6.78 1.74 6.89
CA PRO A 32 6.76 3.17 6.57
C PRO A 32 7.90 3.94 7.21
N GLU A 33 8.36 3.55 8.41
CA GLU A 33 9.45 4.20 9.14
C GLU A 33 10.75 4.29 8.32
N LYS A 34 11.00 3.32 7.44
CA LYS A 34 12.17 3.29 6.55
C LYS A 34 12.12 4.38 5.46
N TYR A 35 10.92 4.84 5.12
CA TYR A 35 10.65 5.71 3.98
C TYR A 35 10.23 7.13 4.39
N VAL A 36 9.93 7.38 5.66
CA VAL A 36 9.55 8.71 6.16
C VAL A 36 10.62 9.74 5.81
N ASN A 37 10.18 10.89 5.27
CA ASN A 37 11.04 12.01 4.84
C ASN A 37 12.11 11.64 3.81
N LYS A 38 11.96 10.51 3.10
CA LYS A 38 12.82 10.14 1.98
C LYS A 38 12.12 10.43 0.66
N LYS A 39 12.88 10.88 -0.33
CA LYS A 39 12.40 10.89 -1.71
C LYS A 39 12.38 9.44 -2.18
N VAL A 40 11.20 8.95 -2.55
CA VAL A 40 11.01 7.56 -2.96
C VAL A 40 10.37 7.49 -4.34
N LYS A 41 10.71 6.44 -5.08
CA LYS A 41 9.99 6.02 -6.27
C LYS A 41 9.11 4.84 -5.89
N MET A 42 7.82 4.96 -6.17
CA MET A 42 6.84 3.92 -5.89
C MET A 42 6.40 3.28 -7.20
N SER A 43 6.30 1.96 -7.21
CA SER A 43 5.72 1.19 -8.30
C SER A 43 4.38 0.62 -7.87
N TYR A 44 3.42 0.62 -8.79
CA TYR A 44 2.11 0.04 -8.58
C TYR A 44 1.97 -1.22 -9.42
N SER A 45 1.38 -2.25 -8.85
CA SER A 45 0.95 -3.45 -9.58
C SER A 45 -0.50 -3.77 -9.26
N LEU A 46 -1.11 -4.52 -10.18
CA LEU A 46 -2.47 -4.98 -10.04
C LEU A 46 -2.47 -6.24 -9.18
N GLU A 47 -2.79 -6.07 -7.91
CA GLU A 47 -2.74 -7.12 -6.91
C GLU A 47 -4.12 -7.72 -6.65
N ASN A 48 -4.11 -9.00 -6.31
CA ASN A 48 -5.30 -9.76 -5.94
C ASN A 48 -5.58 -9.55 -4.46
N VAL A 49 -6.58 -8.71 -4.14
CA VAL A 49 -6.99 -8.43 -2.76
C VAL A 49 -8.26 -9.22 -2.45
N SER A 50 -8.26 -9.95 -1.34
CA SER A 50 -9.45 -10.65 -0.85
C SER A 50 -10.50 -9.64 -0.38
N ASP A 51 -11.77 -9.88 -0.72
CA ASP A 51 -12.89 -8.98 -0.36
C ASP A 51 -13.32 -9.09 1.12
N CYS A 52 -12.94 -10.15 1.82
CA CYS A 52 -13.34 -10.39 3.21
C CYS A 52 -12.29 -11.18 4.00
N GLN A 53 -12.32 -11.05 5.32
CA GLN A 53 -11.46 -11.77 6.27
C GLN A 53 -12.04 -13.10 6.78
N SER A 54 -13.26 -13.49 6.37
CA SER A 54 -13.96 -14.66 6.91
C SER A 54 -13.72 -15.94 6.10
N SER A 55 -13.87 -17.09 6.75
CA SER A 55 -13.76 -18.44 6.17
C SER A 55 -15.03 -18.93 5.44
N GLU A 56 -16.10 -18.13 5.43
CA GLU A 56 -17.38 -18.42 4.76
C GLU A 56 -17.50 -17.57 3.47
N PRO A 57 -18.17 -18.09 2.41
CA PRO A 57 -17.64 -18.10 1.04
C PRO A 57 -17.26 -16.72 0.52
N CYS A 58 -16.07 -16.25 0.88
CA CYS A 58 -15.47 -15.03 0.36
C CYS A 58 -14.86 -15.35 -1.01
N GLY A 59 -15.72 -15.43 -2.03
CA GLY A 59 -15.35 -15.93 -3.36
C GLY A 59 -14.87 -14.89 -4.36
N LYS A 60 -14.64 -13.64 -3.96
CA LYS A 60 -14.30 -12.56 -4.89
C LYS A 60 -12.94 -11.98 -4.55
N THR A 61 -11.98 -12.26 -5.43
CA THR A 61 -10.71 -11.54 -5.48
C THR A 61 -10.91 -10.30 -6.32
N ILE A 62 -10.70 -9.13 -5.73
CA ILE A 62 -10.76 -7.87 -6.47
C ILE A 62 -9.34 -7.53 -6.88
N LYS A 63 -9.19 -7.10 -8.15
CA LYS A 63 -7.93 -6.59 -8.66
C LYS A 63 -7.84 -5.10 -8.34
N GLU A 64 -6.89 -4.72 -7.52
CA GLU A 64 -6.67 -3.34 -7.12
C GLU A 64 -5.22 -2.93 -7.38
N TRP A 65 -5.03 -1.66 -7.76
CA TRP A 65 -3.69 -1.11 -7.86
C TRP A 65 -3.15 -0.82 -6.47
N LEU A 66 -2.17 -1.60 -6.05
CA LEU A 66 -1.47 -1.41 -4.79
C LEU A 66 -0.02 -1.01 -5.05
N ILE A 67 0.54 -0.25 -4.11
CA ILE A 67 1.98 -0.01 -4.08
C ILE A 67 2.65 -1.35 -3.79
N SER A 68 3.45 -1.84 -4.74
CA SER A 68 4.14 -3.12 -4.63
C SER A 68 5.64 -2.98 -4.42
N LYS A 69 6.21 -1.81 -4.72
CA LYS A 69 7.63 -1.54 -4.48
C LYS A 69 7.85 -0.08 -4.12
N ILE A 70 8.71 0.15 -3.13
CA ILE A 70 9.20 1.47 -2.75
C ILE A 70 10.72 1.45 -2.79
N GLU A 71 11.30 2.32 -3.62
CA GLU A 71 12.73 2.47 -3.79
C GLU A 71 13.15 3.87 -3.35
N ILE A 72 14.08 3.98 -2.40
CA ILE A 72 14.63 5.26 -2.00
C ILE A 72 15.46 5.79 -3.18
N GLN A 73 15.13 6.99 -3.62
CA GLN A 73 15.93 7.73 -4.58
C GLN A 73 16.99 8.46 -3.75
N GLU A 74 18.15 7.83 -3.54
CA GLU A 74 19.30 8.56 -3.03
C GLU A 74 19.66 9.65 -4.05
N GLN A 75 19.63 10.91 -3.61
CA GLN A 75 20.10 12.07 -4.38
C GLN A 75 21.59 12.26 -4.16
#